data_AF-A0A2L0IAE8-F1
#
_entry.id   AF-A0A2L0IAE8-F1
#
_cell.length_a   1.000
_cell.length_b   1.000
_cell.length_c   1.000
_cell.angle_alpha   90.00
_cell.angle_beta   90.00
_cell.angle_gamma   90.00
#
_symmetry.space_group_name_H-M   'P 1'
#
loop_
_entity.id
_entity.type
_entity.pdbx_description
1 polymer ?
#
loop_
_entity_poly.entity_id
_entity_poly.type
_entity_poly.pdbx_seq_one_letter_code
_entity_poly.pdbx_strand_id
1 'polypeptide(L)'
;MTFSLAQTASAETTLKAPAEADQNLRDITELACYICDAPVAMVTRTDDTKLNLIAKVGISRTSVLIKESFCVYAMETPDAVMVVPDATLDHRFSTNAMVISGPGYRFYAGSPLIDPEGAVIGTICVYDHVPKQLNQRQISSLQALSRQVIAILELKKVGEQLHNTSMTDALTGVNNRRAFDLKFEAEFARWQRTGQSFVLALIDIDHFKSFNDSYGHAAGDEALSQVAALFQRHSRNYDFFARYGGEEFVLILPGTDTASANKTLEKLRLVVANHEWLLRQLTVSIGLASADLFDDKKQLLEVADQMLYKAKTQGRNQTSVFATL
;
A
#
# COMPACT_ATOMS: atom_id res chain seq x y z
N MET A 1 -44.69 4.39 -19.67
CA MET A 1 -43.79 3.22 -19.71
C MET A 1 -42.50 3.64 -20.38
N THR A 2 -41.48 3.95 -19.58
CA THR A 2 -40.08 4.04 -20.03
C THR A 2 -39.25 3.64 -18.82
N PHE A 3 -38.59 2.49 -18.95
CA PHE A 3 -37.75 1.88 -17.93
C PHE A 3 -36.42 2.62 -17.79
N SER A 4 -35.96 2.63 -16.55
CA SER A 4 -34.62 2.91 -16.03
C SER A 4 -33.48 2.27 -16.83
N LEU A 5 -32.32 2.93 -16.89
CA LEU A 5 -31.06 2.36 -16.38
C LEU A 5 -30.00 3.45 -16.19
N ALA A 6 -29.41 3.42 -14.99
CA ALA A 6 -28.34 4.26 -14.50
C ALA A 6 -27.04 4.05 -15.30
N GLN A 7 -26.28 5.13 -15.52
CA GLN A 7 -24.85 5.04 -15.78
C GLN A 7 -24.11 5.26 -14.47
N THR A 8 -23.47 4.18 -14.06
CA THR A 8 -22.59 4.02 -12.91
C THR A 8 -21.31 4.85 -13.05
N ALA A 9 -20.92 5.47 -11.94
CA ALA A 9 -19.60 6.00 -11.72
C ALA A 9 -18.53 4.90 -11.86
N SER A 10 -17.42 5.21 -12.52
CA SER A 10 -16.14 4.58 -12.20
C SER A 10 -15.33 5.60 -11.41
N ALA A 11 -15.30 5.41 -10.10
CA ALA A 11 -14.37 6.07 -9.22
C ALA A 11 -12.94 5.78 -9.71
N GLU A 12 -12.21 6.84 -10.08
CA GLU A 12 -10.77 6.79 -10.22
C GLU A 12 -10.19 6.48 -8.84
N THR A 13 -9.86 5.21 -8.62
CA THR A 13 -9.02 4.80 -7.50
C THR A 13 -7.67 5.46 -7.70
N THR A 14 -7.41 6.52 -6.92
CA THR A 14 -6.13 7.21 -6.85
C THR A 14 -5.05 6.18 -6.54
N LEU A 15 -4.34 5.74 -7.59
CA LEU A 15 -3.12 4.97 -7.45
C LEU A 15 -2.18 5.77 -6.55
N LYS A 16 -1.89 5.21 -5.37
CA LYS A 16 -0.69 5.57 -4.61
C LYS A 16 0.45 5.73 -5.60
N ALA A 17 1.19 6.84 -5.50
CA ALA A 17 2.44 7.03 -6.23
C ALA A 17 3.26 5.74 -6.16
N PRO A 18 3.87 5.27 -7.27
CA PRO A 18 4.62 4.03 -7.27
C PRO A 18 5.67 4.11 -6.17
N ALA A 19 5.65 3.13 -5.26
CA ALA A 19 6.72 2.92 -4.31
C ALA A 19 8.06 3.06 -5.05
N GLU A 20 9.02 3.77 -4.47
CA GLU A 20 10.40 3.78 -4.98
C GLU A 20 10.75 2.36 -5.43
N ALA A 21 11.13 2.23 -6.70
CA ALA A 21 11.41 0.93 -7.29
C ALA A 21 12.43 0.22 -6.39
N ASP A 22 12.12 -1.01 -5.97
CA ASP A 22 12.97 -1.79 -5.10
C ASP A 22 14.39 -1.82 -5.66
N GLN A 23 15.32 -1.20 -4.92
CA GLN A 23 16.70 -1.07 -5.36
C GLN A 23 17.32 -2.44 -5.68
N ASN A 24 16.96 -3.49 -4.95
CA ASN A 24 17.47 -4.84 -5.21
C ASN A 24 16.99 -5.38 -6.57
N LEU A 25 15.72 -5.14 -6.93
CA LEU A 25 15.18 -5.56 -8.23
C LEU A 25 15.79 -4.71 -9.36
N ARG A 26 16.06 -3.43 -9.10
CA ARG A 26 16.74 -2.55 -10.05
C ARG A 26 18.16 -3.02 -10.33
N ASP A 27 18.94 -3.32 -9.29
CA ASP A 27 20.31 -3.81 -9.41
C ASP A 27 20.37 -5.11 -10.23
N ILE A 28 19.44 -6.05 -9.97
CA ILE A 28 19.32 -7.28 -10.76
C ILE A 28 18.99 -6.98 -12.23
N THR A 29 18.12 -6.01 -12.48
CA THR A 29 17.73 -5.62 -13.84
C THR A 29 18.91 -5.00 -14.59
N GLU A 30 19.71 -4.17 -13.91
CA GLU A 30 20.95 -3.58 -14.46
C GLU A 30 22.01 -4.65 -14.73
N LEU A 31 22.15 -5.64 -13.84
CA LEU A 31 23.01 -6.81 -14.07
C LEU A 31 22.58 -7.62 -15.29
N ALA A 32 21.28 -7.76 -15.55
CA ALA A 32 20.80 -8.45 -16.75
C ALA A 32 21.23 -7.73 -18.03
N CYS A 33 21.13 -6.40 -18.09
CA CYS A 33 21.68 -5.60 -19.19
C CYS A 33 23.18 -5.84 -19.36
N TYR A 34 23.95 -5.75 -18.26
CA TYR A 34 25.41 -5.90 -18.30
C TYR A 34 25.85 -7.29 -18.78
N ILE A 35 25.25 -8.35 -18.24
CA ILE A 35 25.58 -9.74 -18.57
C ILE A 35 25.22 -10.07 -20.02
N CYS A 36 24.07 -9.60 -20.50
CA CYS A 36 23.58 -9.89 -21.84
C CYS A 36 24.11 -8.90 -22.89
N ASP A 37 24.84 -7.86 -22.47
CA ASP A 37 25.27 -6.75 -23.32
C ASP A 37 24.06 -6.14 -24.08
N ALA A 38 22.96 -5.87 -23.37
CA ALA A 38 21.72 -5.40 -23.96
C ALA A 38 21.31 -4.06 -23.34
N PRO A 39 20.74 -3.12 -24.12
CA PRO A 39 20.39 -1.79 -23.62
C PRO A 39 19.11 -1.76 -22.77
N VAL A 40 18.24 -2.76 -22.91
CA VAL A 40 16.93 -2.81 -22.26
C VAL A 40 16.81 -4.11 -21.46
N ALA A 41 16.39 -3.98 -20.21
CA ALA A 41 16.02 -5.11 -19.36
C ALA A 41 14.79 -4.77 -18.52
N MET A 42 14.03 -5.78 -18.15
CA MET A 42 12.90 -5.61 -17.25
C MET A 42 12.62 -6.89 -16.47
N VAL A 43 12.10 -6.68 -15.26
CA VAL A 43 11.42 -7.70 -14.48
C VAL A 43 9.93 -7.43 -14.60
N THR A 44 9.19 -8.41 -15.10
CA THR A 44 7.74 -8.32 -15.29
C THR A 44 7.00 -9.18 -14.29
N ARG A 45 5.84 -8.72 -13.83
CA ARG A 45 4.85 -9.52 -13.10
C ARG A 45 3.55 -9.55 -13.89
N THR A 46 2.97 -10.73 -14.03
CA THR A 46 1.70 -10.90 -14.74
C THR A 46 0.51 -10.62 -13.83
N ASP A 47 -0.47 -9.91 -14.37
CA ASP A 47 -1.85 -9.81 -13.87
C ASP A 47 -2.78 -10.46 -14.93
N ASP A 48 -4.11 -10.34 -14.81
CA ASP A 48 -5.09 -11.00 -15.70
C ASP A 48 -4.89 -10.70 -17.21
N THR A 49 -4.49 -9.47 -17.57
CA THR A 49 -4.39 -9.04 -18.98
C THR A 49 -3.11 -8.27 -19.32
N LYS A 50 -2.28 -7.98 -18.32
CA LYS A 50 -1.11 -7.10 -18.44
C LYS A 50 0.12 -7.71 -17.77
N LEU A 51 1.28 -7.39 -18.33
CA LEU A 51 2.56 -7.53 -17.67
C LEU A 51 2.97 -6.17 -17.12
N ASN A 52 3.04 -6.07 -15.80
CA ASN A 52 3.55 -4.89 -15.11
C ASN A 52 5.07 -4.98 -15.04
N LEU A 53 5.77 -3.91 -15.44
CA LEU A 53 7.22 -3.82 -15.34
C LEU A 53 7.55 -3.33 -13.92
N ILE A 54 7.88 -4.27 -13.04
CA ILE A 54 8.16 -4.00 -11.62
C ILE A 54 9.60 -3.53 -11.37
N ALA A 55 10.50 -3.77 -12.32
CA ALA A 55 11.80 -3.13 -12.45
C ALA A 55 12.19 -3.03 -13.94
N LYS A 56 12.90 -1.98 -14.32
CA LYS A 56 13.18 -1.69 -15.74
C LYS A 56 14.43 -0.82 -15.93
N VAL A 57 15.14 -1.08 -17.04
CA VAL A 57 16.30 -0.32 -17.53
C VAL A 57 16.10 -0.09 -19.03
N GLY A 58 16.42 1.10 -19.52
CA GLY A 58 16.35 1.42 -20.95
C GLY A 58 14.94 1.56 -21.55
N ILE A 59 13.88 1.57 -20.73
CA ILE A 59 12.48 1.69 -21.18
C ILE A 59 11.64 2.56 -20.24
N SER A 60 10.81 3.45 -20.81
CA SER A 60 9.96 4.37 -20.03
C SER A 60 8.60 3.77 -19.65
N ARG A 61 8.10 2.78 -20.39
CA ARG A 61 6.79 2.14 -20.15
C ARG A 61 6.72 1.47 -18.76
N THR A 62 5.51 1.38 -18.19
CA THR A 62 5.26 0.74 -16.88
C THR A 62 4.50 -0.58 -17.00
N SER A 63 3.81 -0.82 -18.12
CA SER A 63 3.14 -2.07 -18.42
C SER A 63 3.01 -2.31 -19.93
N VAL A 64 2.78 -3.57 -20.29
CA VAL A 64 2.46 -4.02 -21.65
C VAL A 64 1.29 -5.01 -21.61
N LEU A 65 0.49 -5.06 -22.68
CA LEU A 65 -0.55 -6.09 -22.80
C LEU A 65 0.12 -7.45 -22.99
N ILE A 66 -0.37 -8.47 -22.28
CA ILE A 66 0.17 -9.84 -22.34
C ILE A 66 0.28 -10.32 -23.79
N LYS A 67 -0.80 -10.17 -24.55
CA LYS A 67 -0.91 -10.60 -25.96
C LYS A 67 0.08 -9.92 -26.92
N GLU A 68 0.67 -8.79 -26.51
CA GLU A 68 1.61 -8.04 -27.34
C GLU A 68 3.07 -8.33 -26.94
N SER A 69 3.30 -9.04 -25.83
CA SER A 69 4.61 -9.23 -25.24
C SER A 69 5.30 -10.52 -25.66
N PHE A 70 6.62 -10.49 -25.79
CA PHE A 70 7.45 -11.68 -26.02
C PHE A 70 7.49 -12.57 -24.77
N CYS A 71 7.33 -11.94 -23.59
CA CYS A 71 7.36 -12.62 -22.30
C CYS A 71 6.36 -13.77 -22.20
N VAL A 72 5.19 -13.67 -22.86
CA VAL A 72 4.17 -14.73 -22.75
C VAL A 72 4.69 -16.07 -23.28
N TYR A 73 5.46 -16.05 -24.38
CA TYR A 73 6.04 -17.26 -24.95
C TYR A 73 7.20 -17.80 -24.11
N ALA A 74 7.94 -16.95 -23.41
CA ALA A 74 8.93 -17.40 -22.43
C ALA A 74 8.25 -18.05 -21.22
N MET A 75 7.07 -17.57 -20.82
CA MET A 75 6.28 -18.14 -19.72
C MET A 75 5.69 -19.51 -20.07
N GLU A 76 5.44 -19.79 -21.35
CA GLU A 76 4.98 -21.11 -21.83
C GLU A 76 6.07 -22.20 -21.77
N THR A 77 7.35 -21.82 -21.62
CA THR A 77 8.48 -22.76 -21.52
C THR A 77 9.21 -22.58 -20.18
N PRO A 78 8.63 -23.01 -19.05
CA PRO A 78 9.14 -22.72 -17.70
C PRO A 78 10.58 -23.22 -17.46
N ASP A 79 10.99 -24.32 -18.09
CA ASP A 79 12.28 -24.95 -17.79
C ASP A 79 13.49 -24.34 -18.54
N ALA A 80 13.28 -23.32 -19.37
CA ALA A 80 14.33 -22.77 -20.21
C ALA A 80 14.28 -21.25 -20.38
N VAL A 81 15.45 -20.65 -20.60
CA VAL A 81 15.54 -19.29 -21.11
C VAL A 81 15.16 -19.31 -22.59
N MET A 82 14.13 -18.55 -22.95
CA MET A 82 13.80 -18.34 -24.36
C MET A 82 14.75 -17.30 -24.94
N VAL A 83 15.44 -17.64 -26.04
CA VAL A 83 16.29 -16.72 -26.80
C VAL A 83 15.74 -16.57 -28.20
N VAL A 84 15.53 -15.34 -28.63
CA VAL A 84 15.11 -14.94 -29.98
C VAL A 84 16.23 -14.08 -30.55
N PRO A 85 17.12 -14.66 -31.37
CA PRO A 85 18.28 -13.93 -31.88
C PRO A 85 17.92 -12.79 -32.82
N ASP A 86 16.89 -13.00 -33.64
CA ASP A 86 16.31 -11.98 -34.53
C ASP A 86 14.79 -12.20 -34.65
N ALA A 87 14.03 -11.30 -34.04
CA ALA A 87 12.57 -11.29 -34.00
C ALA A 87 11.94 -11.04 -35.37
N THR A 88 12.68 -10.47 -36.33
CA THR A 88 12.20 -10.31 -37.70
C THR A 88 12.15 -11.63 -38.47
N LEU A 89 12.93 -12.63 -38.02
CA LEU A 89 13.00 -13.97 -38.60
C LEU A 89 12.15 -14.99 -37.83
N ASP A 90 11.70 -14.65 -36.62
CA ASP A 90 10.87 -15.52 -35.79
C ASP A 90 9.39 -15.39 -36.19
N HIS A 91 8.77 -16.49 -36.63
CA HIS A 91 7.37 -16.51 -37.06
C HIS A 91 6.39 -16.04 -35.97
N ARG A 92 6.75 -16.14 -34.69
CA ARG A 92 5.93 -15.67 -33.56
C ARG A 92 5.92 -14.15 -33.44
N PHE A 93 6.99 -13.49 -33.88
CA PHE A 93 7.25 -12.07 -33.58
C PHE A 93 7.41 -11.17 -34.81
N SER A 94 7.64 -11.72 -36.00
CA SER A 94 7.91 -10.96 -37.23
C SER A 94 6.84 -9.93 -37.60
N THR A 95 5.59 -10.15 -37.18
CA THR A 95 4.45 -9.24 -37.38
C THR A 95 4.04 -8.46 -36.12
N ASN A 96 4.73 -8.67 -34.99
CA ASN A 96 4.43 -8.02 -33.72
C ASN A 96 4.72 -6.51 -33.81
N ALA A 97 3.82 -5.68 -33.28
CA ALA A 97 3.95 -4.22 -33.30
C ALA A 97 5.28 -3.72 -32.73
N MET A 98 5.86 -4.40 -31.73
CA MET A 98 7.14 -4.03 -31.13
C MET A 98 8.35 -4.39 -32.00
N VAL A 99 8.17 -5.16 -33.07
CA VAL A 99 9.19 -5.49 -34.07
C VAL A 99 9.08 -4.57 -35.29
N ILE A 100 7.86 -4.34 -35.77
CA ILE A 100 7.61 -3.61 -37.02
C ILE A 100 7.52 -2.08 -36.82
N SER A 101 7.16 -1.61 -35.63
CA SER A 101 7.09 -0.17 -35.31
C SER A 101 8.48 0.33 -34.89
N GLY A 102 8.89 1.51 -35.37
CA GLY A 102 10.27 2.00 -35.18
C GLY A 102 10.58 2.54 -33.77
N PRO A 103 11.85 2.50 -33.33
CA PRO A 103 12.85 1.48 -33.66
C PRO A 103 12.43 0.15 -33.02
N GLY A 104 12.15 -0.86 -33.85
CA GLY A 104 11.64 -2.14 -33.35
C GLY A 104 12.72 -2.98 -32.66
N TYR A 105 12.31 -3.89 -31.79
CA TYR A 105 13.21 -4.86 -31.18
C TYR A 105 13.58 -5.96 -32.18
N ARG A 106 14.83 -6.43 -32.09
CA ARG A 106 15.38 -7.52 -32.89
C ARG A 106 15.78 -8.68 -32.02
N PHE A 107 16.41 -8.42 -30.88
CA PHE A 107 16.77 -9.48 -29.96
C PHE A 107 15.85 -9.48 -28.75
N TYR A 108 15.57 -10.69 -28.26
CA TYR A 108 14.95 -10.93 -26.97
C TYR A 108 15.60 -12.13 -26.30
N ALA A 109 15.84 -12.04 -24.99
CA ALA A 109 16.03 -13.22 -24.16
C ALA A 109 15.28 -13.06 -22.84
N GLY A 110 14.58 -14.10 -22.41
CA GLY A 110 13.80 -14.06 -21.19
C GLY A 110 13.81 -15.37 -20.42
N SER A 111 14.02 -15.26 -19.12
CA SER A 111 13.90 -16.37 -18.18
C SER A 111 12.59 -16.23 -17.39
N PRO A 112 11.75 -17.27 -17.33
CA PRO A 112 10.52 -17.25 -16.57
C PRO A 112 10.80 -17.09 -15.07
N LEU A 113 9.90 -16.39 -14.39
CA LEU A 113 9.84 -16.27 -12.93
C LEU A 113 8.83 -17.28 -12.44
N ILE A 114 9.32 -18.30 -11.73
CA ILE A 114 8.51 -19.42 -11.23
C ILE A 114 8.52 -19.34 -9.71
N ASP A 115 7.34 -19.24 -9.10
CA ASP A 115 7.21 -19.24 -7.65
C ASP A 115 7.46 -20.65 -7.06
N PRO A 116 7.61 -20.78 -5.72
CA PRO A 116 7.82 -22.08 -5.08
C PRO A 116 6.68 -23.08 -5.30
N GLU A 117 5.47 -22.60 -5.60
CA GLU A 117 4.32 -23.41 -5.94
C GLU A 117 4.32 -23.93 -7.39
N GLY A 118 5.28 -23.47 -8.21
CA GLY A 118 5.45 -23.87 -9.60
C GLY A 118 4.67 -23.03 -10.60
N ALA A 119 4.01 -21.94 -10.16
CA ALA A 119 3.30 -21.03 -11.04
C ALA A 119 4.25 -20.02 -11.69
N VAL A 120 4.04 -19.76 -12.98
CA VAL A 120 4.81 -18.77 -13.73
C VAL A 120 4.18 -17.39 -13.55
N ILE A 121 4.86 -16.53 -12.81
CA ILE A 121 4.34 -15.22 -12.39
C ILE A 121 4.89 -14.06 -13.22
N GLY A 122 5.78 -14.33 -14.17
CA GLY A 122 6.36 -13.31 -15.05
C GLY A 122 7.70 -13.71 -15.65
N THR A 123 8.54 -12.73 -15.96
CA THR A 123 9.86 -12.94 -16.59
C THR A 123 10.88 -11.92 -16.10
N ILE A 124 12.15 -12.30 -16.07
CA ILE A 124 13.25 -11.35 -16.24
C ILE A 124 13.73 -11.46 -17.68
N CYS A 125 13.77 -10.36 -18.41
CA CYS A 125 14.10 -10.38 -19.82
C CYS A 125 14.91 -9.16 -20.26
N VAL A 126 15.60 -9.34 -21.38
CA VAL A 126 16.42 -8.34 -22.06
C VAL A 126 15.95 -8.18 -23.50
N TYR A 127 16.07 -6.97 -24.02
CA TYR A 127 15.77 -6.63 -25.41
C TYR A 127 16.91 -5.82 -26.02
N ASP A 128 17.07 -5.95 -27.34
CA ASP A 128 17.98 -5.10 -28.12
C ASP A 128 17.34 -4.76 -29.48
N HIS A 129 17.75 -3.63 -30.05
CA HIS A 129 17.39 -3.19 -31.40
C HIS A 129 18.27 -3.80 -32.48
N VAL A 130 19.31 -4.55 -32.11
CA VAL A 130 20.14 -5.33 -33.04
C VAL A 130 20.03 -6.83 -32.76
N PRO A 131 20.16 -7.69 -33.79
CA PRO A 131 20.22 -9.13 -33.60
C PRO A 131 21.41 -9.53 -32.71
N LYS A 132 21.23 -10.54 -31.86
CA LYS A 132 22.26 -10.98 -30.91
C LYS A 132 22.10 -12.46 -30.57
N GLN A 133 23.20 -13.11 -30.23
CA GLN A 133 23.21 -14.47 -29.70
C GLN A 133 23.75 -14.44 -28.28
N LEU A 134 23.14 -15.19 -27.37
CA LEU A 134 23.68 -15.41 -26.03
C LEU A 134 24.51 -16.69 -26.01
N ASN A 135 25.68 -16.62 -25.37
CA ASN A 135 26.42 -17.84 -25.06
C ASN A 135 25.85 -18.56 -23.83
N GLN A 136 26.30 -19.79 -23.59
CA GLN A 136 25.80 -20.60 -22.48
C GLN A 136 25.98 -19.96 -21.10
N ARG A 137 27.05 -19.19 -20.88
CA ARG A 137 27.28 -18.50 -19.59
C ARG A 137 26.24 -17.41 -19.38
N GLN A 138 25.96 -16.61 -20.41
CA GLN A 138 24.95 -15.55 -20.35
C GLN A 138 23.55 -16.12 -20.09
N ILE A 139 23.19 -17.22 -20.76
CA ILE A 139 21.93 -17.94 -20.54
C ILE A 139 21.83 -18.43 -19.09
N SER A 140 22.86 -19.13 -18.60
CA SER A 140 22.89 -19.64 -17.22
C SER A 140 22.86 -18.52 -16.19
N SER A 141 23.50 -17.39 -16.47
CA SER A 141 23.46 -16.20 -15.61
C SER A 141 22.07 -15.56 -15.58
N LEU A 142 21.39 -15.41 -16.73
CA LEU A 142 20.02 -14.88 -16.77
C LEU A 142 19.03 -15.77 -16.00
N GLN A 143 19.21 -17.09 -16.08
CA GLN A 143 18.44 -18.05 -15.28
C GLN A 143 18.78 -17.97 -13.79
N ALA A 144 20.02 -17.65 -13.42
CA ALA A 144 20.38 -17.40 -12.02
C ALA A 144 19.73 -16.13 -11.49
N LEU A 145 19.71 -15.05 -12.28
CA LEU A 145 19.03 -13.81 -11.91
C LEU A 145 17.53 -14.02 -11.73
N SER A 146 16.87 -14.86 -12.55
CA SER A 146 15.44 -15.14 -12.38
C SER A 146 15.14 -15.77 -11.02
N ARG A 147 16.00 -16.70 -10.54
CA ARG A 147 15.91 -17.25 -9.19
C ARG A 147 16.13 -16.21 -8.09
N GLN A 148 17.04 -15.26 -8.28
CA GLN A 148 17.26 -14.16 -7.32
C GLN A 148 16.05 -13.22 -7.24
N VAL A 149 15.44 -12.90 -8.39
CA VAL A 149 14.19 -12.12 -8.42
C VAL A 149 13.10 -12.83 -7.61
N ILE A 150 12.89 -14.13 -7.84
CA ILE A 150 11.90 -14.92 -7.08
C ILE A 150 12.19 -14.89 -5.58
N ALA A 151 13.45 -15.08 -5.18
CA ALA A 151 13.82 -15.03 -3.76
C ALA A 151 13.47 -13.67 -3.10
N ILE A 152 13.68 -12.56 -3.80
CA ILE A 152 13.29 -11.22 -3.31
C ILE A 152 11.78 -11.08 -3.22
N LEU A 153 11.05 -11.53 -4.24
CA LEU A 153 9.59 -11.45 -4.26
C LEU A 153 8.95 -12.30 -3.14
N GLU A 154 9.48 -13.49 -2.89
CA GLU A 154 9.02 -14.36 -1.79
C GLU A 154 9.36 -13.78 -0.43
N LEU A 155 10.56 -13.23 -0.23
CA LEU A 155 10.92 -12.58 1.03
C LEU A 155 9.96 -11.43 1.35
N LYS A 156 9.59 -10.65 0.33
CA LYS A 156 8.59 -9.58 0.46
C LYS A 156 7.20 -10.11 0.77
N LYS A 157 6.74 -11.12 0.04
CA LYS A 157 5.44 -11.78 0.27
C LYS A 157 5.34 -12.32 1.70
N VAL A 158 6.37 -12.99 2.20
CA VAL A 158 6.43 -13.49 3.58
C VAL A 158 6.45 -12.32 4.58
N GLY A 159 7.23 -11.27 4.34
CA GLY A 159 7.25 -10.07 5.18
C GLY A 159 5.87 -9.39 5.27
N GLU A 160 5.19 -9.26 4.12
CA GLU A 160 3.82 -8.76 4.05
C GLU A 160 2.83 -9.68 4.76
N GLN A 161 2.94 -11.00 4.62
CA GLN A 161 2.07 -11.97 5.31
C GLN A 161 2.26 -11.93 6.84
N LEU A 162 3.51 -11.85 7.31
CA LEU A 162 3.80 -11.67 8.74
C LEU A 162 3.22 -10.36 9.27
N HIS A 163 3.33 -9.28 8.50
CA HIS A 163 2.70 -8.00 8.84
C HIS A 163 1.17 -8.09 8.84
N ASN A 164 0.58 -8.81 7.88
CA ASN A 164 -0.86 -8.93 7.66
C ASN A 164 -1.59 -9.87 8.65
N THR A 165 -0.86 -10.67 9.42
CA THR A 165 -1.44 -11.59 10.42
C THR A 165 -1.58 -10.94 11.81
N SER A 166 -0.86 -9.85 12.07
CA SER A 166 -0.98 -9.11 13.32
C SER A 166 -2.18 -8.16 13.30
N MET A 167 -3.00 -8.19 14.35
CA MET A 167 -4.06 -7.19 14.60
C MET A 167 -3.56 -6.02 15.45
N THR A 168 -2.30 -6.08 15.91
CA THR A 168 -1.66 -5.08 16.75
C THR A 168 -0.54 -4.35 16.00
N ASP A 169 -0.36 -3.08 16.34
CA ASP A 169 0.75 -2.24 15.91
C ASP A 169 1.99 -2.59 16.74
N ALA A 170 3.10 -2.91 16.07
CA ALA A 170 4.31 -3.43 16.73
C ALA A 170 5.01 -2.37 17.60
N LEU A 171 4.88 -1.08 17.27
CA LEU A 171 5.51 -0.01 18.04
C LEU A 171 4.72 0.28 19.32
N THR A 172 3.42 0.50 19.17
CA THR A 172 2.56 1.04 20.23
C THR A 172 1.83 -0.04 21.03
N GLY A 173 1.74 -1.27 20.52
CA GLY A 173 1.02 -2.38 21.15
C GLY A 173 -0.51 -2.26 21.10
N VAL A 174 -1.07 -1.20 20.53
CA VAL A 174 -2.52 -1.06 20.30
C VAL A 174 -2.96 -1.83 19.07
N ASN A 175 -4.27 -1.88 18.80
CA ASN A 175 -4.75 -2.41 17.53
C ASN A 175 -4.20 -1.59 16.35
N ASN A 176 -4.06 -2.20 15.18
CA ASN A 176 -3.63 -1.50 13.98
C ASN A 176 -4.81 -1.08 13.09
N ARG A 177 -4.51 -0.38 11.99
CA ARG A 177 -5.51 0.08 11.01
C ARG A 177 -6.40 -1.04 10.49
N ARG A 178 -5.85 -2.25 10.26
CA ARG A 178 -6.62 -3.39 9.78
C ARG A 178 -7.65 -3.84 10.81
N ALA A 179 -7.25 -3.92 12.08
CA ALA A 179 -8.16 -4.22 13.16
C ALA A 179 -9.25 -3.15 13.29
N PHE A 180 -8.92 -1.88 13.06
CA PHE A 180 -9.91 -0.81 12.93
C PHE A 180 -10.88 -1.05 11.78
N ASP A 181 -10.42 -1.30 10.56
CA ASP A 181 -11.30 -1.48 9.40
C ASP A 181 -12.33 -2.60 9.65
N LEU A 182 -11.87 -3.73 10.21
CA LEU A 182 -12.73 -4.86 10.58
C LEU A 182 -13.72 -4.51 11.70
N LYS A 183 -13.26 -3.81 12.74
CA LYS A 183 -14.12 -3.41 13.85
C LYS A 183 -15.15 -2.39 13.39
N PHE A 184 -14.74 -1.39 12.62
CA PHE A 184 -15.61 -0.33 12.12
C PHE A 184 -16.73 -0.89 11.26
N GLU A 185 -16.43 -1.85 10.38
CA GLU A 185 -17.44 -2.58 9.62
C GLU A 185 -18.46 -3.26 10.53
N ALA A 186 -17.97 -4.02 11.52
CA ALA A 186 -18.81 -4.78 12.43
C ALA A 186 -19.70 -3.87 13.30
N GLU A 187 -19.16 -2.74 13.76
CA GLU A 187 -19.87 -1.75 14.58
C GLU A 187 -20.96 -1.04 13.79
N PHE A 188 -20.66 -0.64 12.55
CA PHE A 188 -21.63 -0.02 11.66
C PHE A 188 -22.78 -0.99 11.32
N ALA A 189 -22.45 -2.24 10.96
CA ALA A 189 -23.47 -3.27 10.73
C ALA A 189 -24.28 -3.62 12.00
N ARG A 190 -23.68 -3.50 13.19
CA ARG A 190 -24.41 -3.66 14.45
C ARG A 190 -25.40 -2.52 14.67
N TRP A 191 -24.95 -1.28 14.51
CA TRP A 191 -25.79 -0.09 14.63
C TRP A 191 -27.00 -0.15 13.69
N GLN A 192 -26.80 -0.46 12.41
CA GLN A 192 -27.90 -0.59 11.43
C GLN A 192 -28.95 -1.63 11.84
N ARG A 193 -28.53 -2.70 12.53
CA ARG A 193 -29.41 -3.80 12.95
C ARG A 193 -30.10 -3.56 14.29
N THR A 194 -29.43 -2.93 15.26
CA THR A 194 -29.93 -2.82 16.63
C THR A 194 -30.38 -1.42 17.01
N GLY A 195 -30.04 -0.40 16.21
CA GLY A 195 -30.21 1.01 16.57
C GLY A 195 -29.31 1.47 17.72
N GLN A 196 -28.40 0.62 18.21
CA GLN A 196 -27.47 1.00 19.26
C GLN A 196 -26.32 1.80 18.67
N SER A 197 -26.40 3.12 18.87
CA SER A 197 -25.42 4.11 18.40
C SER A 197 -23.99 3.83 18.86
N PHE A 198 -23.04 4.40 18.14
CA PHE A 198 -21.64 4.51 18.52
C PHE A 198 -21.05 5.81 17.99
N VAL A 199 -19.96 6.25 18.60
CA VAL A 199 -19.20 7.41 18.14
C VAL A 199 -17.86 6.95 17.57
N LEU A 200 -17.48 7.54 16.44
CA LEU A 200 -16.15 7.43 15.86
C LEU A 200 -15.36 8.71 16.16
N ALA A 201 -14.14 8.56 16.63
CA ALA A 201 -13.21 9.67 16.84
C ALA A 201 -11.87 9.43 16.13
N LEU A 202 -11.39 10.44 15.42
CA LEU A 202 -10.05 10.53 14.85
C LEU A 202 -9.19 11.44 15.72
N ILE A 203 -7.96 11.02 15.97
CA ILE A 203 -7.04 11.64 16.93
C ILE A 203 -5.69 11.82 16.24
N ASP A 204 -5.07 12.96 16.43
CA ASP A 204 -3.75 13.26 15.88
C ASP A 204 -2.86 13.94 16.91
N ILE A 205 -1.59 13.55 16.97
CA ILE A 205 -0.61 14.19 17.86
C ILE A 205 -0.17 15.53 17.26
N ASP A 206 -0.43 16.60 18.00
CA ASP A 206 -0.15 17.94 17.55
C ASP A 206 1.35 18.19 17.37
N HIS A 207 1.72 18.73 16.21
CA HIS A 207 3.09 19.12 15.89
C HIS A 207 4.12 17.99 16.00
N PHE A 208 3.69 16.74 15.78
CA PHE A 208 4.55 15.57 15.95
C PHE A 208 5.71 15.50 14.94
N LYS A 209 5.50 15.91 13.68
CA LYS A 209 6.62 16.13 12.75
C LYS A 209 7.70 17.06 13.32
N SER A 210 7.31 18.22 13.88
CA SER A 210 8.27 19.15 14.50
C SER A 210 8.96 18.56 15.72
N PHE A 211 8.30 17.66 16.45
CA PHE A 211 8.90 16.93 17.57
C PHE A 211 10.01 16.01 17.05
N ASN A 212 9.73 15.22 16.02
CA ASN A 212 10.71 14.35 15.36
C ASN A 212 11.88 15.14 14.77
N ASP A 213 11.61 16.26 14.14
CA ASP A 213 12.66 17.11 13.56
C ASP A 213 13.60 17.67 14.65
N SER A 214 13.10 17.86 15.88
CA SER A 214 13.86 18.42 17.01
C SER A 214 14.62 17.37 17.82
N TYR A 215 14.05 16.17 17.97
CA TYR A 215 14.54 15.16 18.93
C TYR A 215 14.85 13.79 18.29
N GLY A 216 14.62 13.64 16.98
CA GLY A 216 14.84 12.41 16.22
C GLY A 216 13.68 11.43 16.31
N HIS A 217 13.64 10.49 15.35
CA HIS A 217 12.57 9.50 15.24
C HIS A 217 12.48 8.56 16.45
N ALA A 218 13.60 8.21 17.08
CA ALA A 218 13.59 7.34 18.26
C ALA A 218 12.83 7.96 19.45
N ALA A 219 13.00 9.27 19.67
CA ALA A 219 12.22 10.00 20.68
C ALA A 219 10.73 10.09 20.29
N GLY A 220 10.46 10.25 19.00
CA GLY A 220 9.10 10.19 18.46
C GLY A 220 8.41 8.87 18.73
N ASP A 221 9.10 7.76 18.47
CA ASP A 221 8.60 6.41 18.69
C ASP A 221 8.25 6.17 20.16
N GLU A 222 9.10 6.66 21.09
CA GLU A 222 8.80 6.62 22.52
C GLU A 222 7.56 7.44 22.86
N ALA A 223 7.45 8.66 22.33
CA ALA A 223 6.30 9.52 22.54
C ALA A 223 4.99 8.91 22.01
N LEU A 224 5.01 8.28 20.83
CA LEU A 224 3.87 7.55 20.26
C LEU A 224 3.41 6.43 21.18
N SER A 225 4.35 5.62 21.67
CA SER A 225 4.06 4.52 22.59
C SER A 225 3.49 5.02 23.92
N GLN A 226 3.97 6.16 24.43
CA GLN A 226 3.41 6.77 25.64
C GLN A 226 1.99 7.30 25.41
N VAL A 227 1.72 8.02 24.31
CA VAL A 227 0.35 8.46 23.96
C VAL A 227 -0.59 7.25 23.87
N ALA A 228 -0.17 6.19 23.16
CA ALA A 228 -0.97 4.99 23.02
C ALA A 228 -1.28 4.32 24.37
N ALA A 229 -0.30 4.24 25.27
CA ALA A 229 -0.47 3.71 26.61
C ALA A 229 -1.42 4.55 27.48
N LEU A 230 -1.37 5.88 27.35
CA LEU A 230 -2.32 6.78 28.03
C LEU A 230 -3.75 6.53 27.55
N PHE A 231 -3.96 6.44 26.23
CA PHE A 231 -5.29 6.13 25.68
C PHE A 231 -5.78 4.75 26.12
N GLN A 232 -4.96 3.70 26.06
CA GLN A 232 -5.35 2.37 26.54
C GLN A 232 -5.74 2.36 28.02
N ARG A 233 -4.94 3.00 28.88
CA ARG A 233 -5.17 3.03 30.33
C ARG A 233 -6.46 3.75 30.72
N HIS A 234 -6.83 4.79 29.97
CA HIS A 234 -7.93 5.68 30.30
C HIS A 234 -9.21 5.41 29.48
N SER A 235 -9.16 4.52 28.48
CA SER A 235 -10.33 4.03 27.74
C SER A 235 -11.00 2.86 28.47
N ARG A 236 -12.26 2.58 28.14
CA ARG A 236 -13.02 1.45 28.71
C ARG A 236 -12.66 0.16 27.99
N ASN A 237 -12.84 -0.98 28.65
CA ASN A 237 -12.51 -2.30 28.08
C ASN A 237 -13.25 -2.64 26.78
N TYR A 238 -14.40 -2.01 26.53
CA TYR A 238 -15.21 -2.24 25.32
C TYR A 238 -15.03 -1.14 24.26
N ASP A 239 -14.28 -0.08 24.57
CA ASP A 239 -13.87 0.91 23.57
C ASP A 239 -12.82 0.25 22.67
N PHE A 240 -12.83 0.58 21.40
CA PHE A 240 -11.85 0.06 20.46
C PHE A 240 -10.89 1.16 20.04
N PHE A 241 -9.62 1.01 20.42
CA PHE A 241 -8.55 1.95 20.12
C PHE A 241 -7.52 1.32 19.18
N ALA A 242 -7.14 2.05 18.14
CA ALA A 242 -6.15 1.59 17.17
C ALA A 242 -5.27 2.75 16.64
N ARG A 243 -4.07 2.41 16.18
CA ARG A 243 -3.23 3.29 15.38
C ARG A 243 -3.68 3.25 13.92
N TYR A 244 -4.06 4.39 13.38
CA TYR A 244 -4.62 4.53 12.03
C TYR A 244 -3.57 4.94 10.99
N GLY A 245 -2.61 5.78 11.40
CA GLY A 245 -1.56 6.33 10.55
C GLY A 245 -0.24 6.50 11.31
N GLY A 246 0.64 7.35 10.79
CA GLY A 246 1.95 7.61 11.39
C GLY A 246 1.84 8.21 12.79
N GLU A 247 1.10 9.30 12.92
CA GLU A 247 0.84 10.03 14.18
C GLU A 247 -0.66 10.09 14.53
N GLU A 248 -1.45 9.26 13.85
CA GLU A 248 -2.91 9.27 13.89
C GLU A 248 -3.45 8.01 14.57
N PHE A 249 -4.45 8.19 15.41
CA PHE A 249 -5.18 7.14 16.11
C PHE A 249 -6.69 7.26 15.88
N VAL A 250 -7.39 6.15 16.10
CA VAL A 250 -8.84 6.05 16.01
C VAL A 250 -9.40 5.47 17.30
N LEU A 251 -10.55 5.97 17.74
CA LEU A 251 -11.31 5.41 18.84
C LEU A 251 -12.76 5.20 18.43
N ILE A 252 -13.27 4.00 18.62
CA ILE A 252 -14.70 3.67 18.50
C ILE A 252 -15.26 3.52 19.90
N LEU A 253 -16.37 4.21 20.18
CA LEU A 253 -17.06 4.24 21.47
C LEU A 253 -18.47 3.62 21.32
N PRO A 254 -18.61 2.28 21.46
CA PRO A 254 -19.89 1.60 21.32
C PRO A 254 -20.91 2.06 22.38
N GLY A 255 -22.18 2.19 22.00
CA GLY A 255 -23.27 2.47 22.93
C GLY A 255 -23.16 3.82 23.63
N THR A 256 -22.50 4.81 23.01
CA THR A 256 -22.22 6.11 23.60
C THR A 256 -22.83 7.21 22.75
N ASP A 257 -23.56 8.13 23.38
CA ASP A 257 -24.07 9.34 22.73
C ASP A 257 -22.96 10.40 22.52
N THR A 258 -23.19 11.37 21.63
CA THR A 258 -22.22 12.42 21.29
C THR A 258 -21.72 13.21 22.51
N ALA A 259 -22.58 13.53 23.48
CA ALA A 259 -22.21 14.34 24.64
C ALA A 259 -21.32 13.56 25.61
N SER A 260 -21.67 12.29 25.86
CA SER A 260 -20.91 11.34 26.68
C SER A 260 -19.56 11.00 26.04
N ALA A 261 -19.53 10.83 24.72
CA ALA A 261 -18.30 10.64 23.95
C ALA A 261 -17.39 11.86 24.04
N ASN A 262 -17.93 13.07 23.82
CA ASN A 262 -17.16 14.31 23.91
C ASN A 262 -16.53 14.49 25.31
N LYS A 263 -17.27 14.22 26.39
CA LYS A 263 -16.71 14.26 27.76
C LYS A 263 -15.55 13.28 27.94
N THR A 264 -15.67 12.08 27.37
CA THR A 264 -14.65 11.04 27.47
C THR A 264 -13.39 11.42 26.68
N LEU A 265 -13.57 11.93 25.46
CA LEU A 265 -12.48 12.38 24.59
C LEU A 265 -11.78 13.63 25.13
N GLU A 266 -12.51 14.59 25.70
CA GLU A 266 -11.91 15.73 26.39
C GLU A 266 -11.09 15.31 27.61
N LYS A 267 -11.57 14.31 28.37
CA LYS A 267 -10.77 13.74 29.47
C LYS A 267 -9.47 13.10 28.94
N LEU A 268 -9.54 12.32 27.86
CA LEU A 268 -8.37 11.69 27.25
C LEU A 268 -7.37 12.73 26.71
N ARG A 269 -7.88 13.77 26.05
CA ARG A 269 -7.08 14.92 25.60
C ARG A 269 -6.35 15.59 26.77
N LEU A 270 -7.07 15.86 27.87
CA LEU A 270 -6.48 16.46 29.06
C LEU A 270 -5.46 15.53 29.74
N VAL A 271 -5.64 14.22 29.68
CA VAL A 271 -4.62 13.26 30.17
C VAL A 271 -3.33 13.43 29.38
N VAL A 272 -3.38 13.50 28.05
CA VAL A 272 -2.18 13.74 27.22
C VAL A 272 -1.59 15.12 27.49
N ALA A 273 -2.44 16.15 27.54
CA ALA A 273 -2.02 17.54 27.72
C ALA A 273 -1.43 17.84 29.10
N ASN A 274 -1.76 17.05 30.13
CA ASN A 274 -1.21 17.19 31.48
C ASN A 274 -0.19 16.11 31.83
N HIS A 275 0.12 15.20 30.90
CA HIS A 275 1.17 14.20 31.10
C HIS A 275 2.53 14.89 31.16
N GLU A 276 3.41 14.38 32.02
CA GLU A 276 4.78 14.87 32.15
C GLU A 276 5.64 14.28 31.02
N TRP A 277 5.86 15.06 29.97
CA TRP A 277 6.71 14.68 28.85
C TRP A 277 8.17 15.02 29.12
N LEU A 278 9.07 14.05 28.89
CA LEU A 278 10.50 14.20 29.16
C LEU A 278 11.17 15.34 28.36
N LEU A 279 10.77 15.52 27.10
CA LEU A 279 11.45 16.42 26.16
C LEU A 279 10.67 17.70 25.89
N ARG A 280 9.41 17.56 25.47
CA ARG A 280 8.52 18.68 25.11
C ARG A 280 7.08 18.27 25.34
N GLN A 281 6.27 19.21 25.84
CA GLN A 281 4.84 18.98 26.01
C GLN A 281 4.19 18.57 24.69
N LEU A 282 3.43 17.47 24.71
CA LEU A 282 2.61 17.04 23.59
C LEU A 282 1.13 17.21 23.92
N THR A 283 0.35 17.43 22.88
CA THR A 283 -1.11 17.53 22.91
C THR A 283 -1.70 16.74 21.75
N VAL A 284 -3.00 16.49 21.80
CA VAL A 284 -3.73 15.86 20.70
C VAL A 284 -4.92 16.72 20.29
N SER A 285 -5.19 16.72 18.99
CA SER A 285 -6.45 17.21 18.43
C SER A 285 -7.36 16.03 18.14
N ILE A 286 -8.66 16.20 18.39
CA ILE A 286 -9.65 15.12 18.24
C ILE A 286 -10.83 15.63 17.42
N GLY A 287 -11.25 14.85 16.42
CA GLY A 287 -12.50 15.05 15.68
C GLY A 287 -13.44 13.88 15.90
N LEU A 288 -14.70 14.13 16.23
CA LEU A 288 -15.68 13.07 16.46
C LEU A 288 -17.00 13.28 15.73
N ALA A 289 -17.62 12.15 15.37
CA ALA A 289 -18.93 12.08 14.72
C ALA A 289 -19.72 10.87 15.25
N SER A 290 -21.04 11.05 15.42
CA SER A 290 -21.96 9.98 15.83
C SER A 290 -22.50 9.23 14.61
N ALA A 291 -22.59 7.91 14.72
CA ALA A 291 -23.15 7.07 13.66
C ALA A 291 -24.62 7.41 13.34
N ASP A 292 -25.38 7.91 14.32
CA ASP A 292 -26.81 8.25 14.14
C ASP A 292 -27.07 9.35 13.11
N LEU A 293 -26.03 10.05 12.65
CA LEU A 293 -26.13 11.16 11.72
C LEU A 293 -25.88 10.74 10.26
N PHE A 294 -25.51 9.48 10.01
CA PHE A 294 -25.05 9.03 8.69
C PHE A 294 -25.55 7.63 8.34
N ASP A 295 -26.13 7.48 7.15
CA ASP A 295 -26.52 6.17 6.60
C ASP A 295 -25.36 5.42 5.94
N ASP A 296 -24.23 6.10 5.72
CA ASP A 296 -23.01 5.57 5.10
C ASP A 296 -21.80 5.74 6.03
N LYS A 297 -21.12 4.63 6.33
CA LYS A 297 -19.88 4.59 7.13
C LYS A 297 -18.78 5.47 6.54
N LYS A 298 -18.75 5.64 5.21
CA LYS A 298 -17.77 6.50 4.55
C LYS A 298 -18.00 7.97 4.92
N GLN A 299 -19.26 8.42 4.92
CA GLN A 299 -19.62 9.77 5.36
C GLN A 299 -19.29 10.00 6.84
N LEU A 300 -19.55 9.01 7.70
CA LEU A 300 -19.19 9.07 9.11
C LEU A 300 -17.68 9.30 9.32
N LEU A 301 -16.84 8.55 8.59
CA LEU A 301 -15.38 8.71 8.65
C LEU A 301 -14.94 10.06 8.09
N GLU A 302 -15.48 10.48 6.94
CA GLU A 302 -15.17 11.77 6.32
C GLU A 302 -15.53 12.95 7.24
N VAL A 303 -16.65 12.89 7.95
CA VAL A 303 -17.04 13.95 8.88
C VAL A 303 -16.19 13.96 10.15
N ALA A 304 -15.83 12.79 10.69
CA ALA A 304 -14.87 12.72 11.79
C ALA A 304 -13.53 13.37 11.41
N ASP A 305 -13.08 13.17 10.16
CA ASP A 305 -11.84 13.76 9.62
C ASP A 305 -11.95 15.28 9.47
N GLN A 306 -13.08 15.76 8.93
CA GLN A 306 -13.36 17.20 8.87
C GLN A 306 -13.37 17.85 10.25
N MET A 307 -13.89 17.16 11.28
CA MET A 307 -13.86 17.67 12.65
C MET A 307 -12.44 17.68 13.21
N LEU A 308 -11.62 16.68 12.90
CA LEU A 308 -10.22 16.66 13.31
C LEU A 308 -9.45 17.83 12.66
N TYR A 309 -9.67 18.05 11.37
CA TYR A 309 -9.12 19.19 10.65
C TYR A 309 -9.56 20.53 11.26
N LYS A 310 -10.83 20.65 11.65
CA LYS A 310 -11.36 21.81 12.37
C LYS A 310 -10.64 22.03 13.72
N ALA A 311 -10.45 20.97 14.52
CA ALA A 311 -9.70 21.06 15.77
C ALA A 311 -8.26 21.55 15.55
N LYS A 312 -7.58 21.03 14.50
CA LYS A 312 -6.21 21.45 14.14
C LYS A 312 -6.13 22.92 13.71
N THR A 313 -7.11 23.40 12.96
CA THR A 313 -7.13 24.78 12.43
C THR A 313 -7.59 25.81 13.46
N GLN A 314 -8.40 25.41 14.45
CA GLN A 314 -8.88 26.27 15.53
C GLN A 314 -7.91 26.37 16.72
N GLY A 315 -6.64 26.00 16.55
CA GLY A 315 -5.61 26.18 17.58
C GLY A 315 -5.11 24.89 18.25
N ARG A 316 -5.53 23.70 17.77
CA ARG A 316 -5.11 22.39 18.28
C ARG A 316 -5.47 22.15 19.75
N ASN A 317 -5.01 21.04 20.33
CA ASN A 317 -5.26 20.68 21.72
C ASN A 317 -6.75 20.82 22.13
N GLN A 318 -7.65 20.35 21.28
CA GLN A 318 -9.09 20.43 21.51
C GLN A 318 -9.84 19.30 20.80
N THR A 319 -11.06 19.05 21.26
CA THR A 319 -12.02 18.18 20.58
C THR A 319 -13.01 19.00 19.77
N SER A 320 -13.21 18.64 18.52
CA SER A 320 -14.28 19.17 17.66
C SER A 320 -15.36 18.10 17.45
N VAL A 321 -16.60 18.52 17.62
CA VAL A 321 -17.80 17.69 17.50
C VAL A 321 -18.58 18.11 16.27
N PHE A 322 -19.00 17.14 15.46
CA PHE A 322 -20.02 17.41 14.46
C PHE A 322 -21.39 17.54 15.13
N ALA A 323 -22.00 18.72 14.98
CA ALA A 323 -23.36 18.99 15.43
C ALA A 323 -24.20 19.34 14.20
N THR A 324 -25.35 18.67 14.05
CA THR A 324 -26.39 19.08 13.12
C THR A 324 -26.98 20.40 13.62
N LEU A 325 -26.97 21.43 12.76
CA LEU A 325 -27.72 22.67 12.97
C LEU A 325 -29.22 22.43 12.84
#